data_AF-A0A660Q2X7-F1
#
_entry.id   AF-A0A660Q2X7-F1
#
_cell.length_a   1.000
_cell.length_b   1.000
_cell.length_c   1.000
_cell.angle_alpha   90.00
_cell.angle_beta   90.00
_cell.angle_gamma   90.00
#
_symmetry.space_group_name_H-M   'P 1'
#
loop_
_entity.id
_entity.type
_entity.pdbx_description
1 polymer ?
#
loop_
_entity_poly.entity_id
_entity_poly.type
_entity_poly.pdbx_seq_one_letter_code
_entity_poly.pdbx_strand_id
1 'polypeptide(L)'
;MSRLKTLRKLESILENFLTRVVETEQGRMTTLKSVDLLDEIARDSLKGRIVSNRLGDWFANNRNMVETKKFDLSSLESIGNMLSEIRPGLDPGDPVSRKLSDQIDSWREKGVIPRRKLILKMKPKVSDDNLLARFTDYLGREAKLLESGEYEGRHLLQILDDILKSAAAKEDRMFLHLAGAMIYYLKMYGYKVSPFARRLKEIEKEKSGDCRAE
;
A
#
# COMPACT_ATOMS: atom_id res chain seq x y z
N MET A 1 20.35 24.84 -15.40
CA MET A 1 20.73 24.26 -14.10
C MET A 1 21.77 23.17 -14.32
N SER A 2 22.86 23.12 -13.55
CA SER A 2 23.90 22.10 -13.76
C SER A 2 23.41 20.73 -13.29
N ARG A 3 23.81 19.67 -14.02
CA ARG A 3 23.49 18.26 -13.75
C ARG A 3 23.85 17.82 -12.32
N LEU A 4 24.84 18.47 -11.71
CA LEU A 4 25.22 18.26 -10.31
C LEU A 4 24.17 18.75 -9.31
N LYS A 5 23.50 19.89 -9.57
CA LYS A 5 22.43 20.39 -8.70
C LYS A 5 21.19 19.48 -8.74
N THR A 6 20.87 18.91 -9.90
CA THR A 6 19.76 17.96 -10.03
C THR A 6 20.07 16.64 -9.32
N LEU A 7 21.31 16.15 -9.41
CA LEU A 7 21.73 14.93 -8.69
C LEU A 7 21.68 15.10 -7.17
N ARG A 8 22.20 16.21 -6.61
CA ARG A 8 22.09 16.48 -5.16
C ARG A 8 20.65 16.61 -4.67
N LYS A 9 19.77 17.17 -5.50
CA LYS A 9 18.34 17.28 -5.15
C LYS A 9 17.68 15.90 -5.12
N LEU A 10 18.02 15.01 -6.07
CA LEU A 10 17.52 13.63 -6.08
C LEU A 10 18.05 12.83 -4.88
N GLU A 11 19.33 12.98 -4.55
CA GLU A 11 19.96 12.35 -3.38
C GLU A 11 19.24 12.76 -2.08
N SER A 12 19.04 14.06 -1.86
CA SER A 12 18.31 14.54 -0.68
C SER A 12 16.85 14.07 -0.64
N ILE A 13 16.18 13.93 -1.79
CA ILE A 13 14.82 13.39 -1.85
C ILE A 13 14.82 11.90 -1.49
N LEU A 14 15.79 11.13 -1.98
CA LEU A 14 15.94 9.71 -1.66
C LEU A 14 16.26 9.48 -0.19
N GLU A 15 17.18 10.26 0.39
CA GLU A 15 17.49 10.20 1.82
C GLU A 15 16.24 10.47 2.66
N ASN A 16 15.52 11.56 2.37
CA ASN A 16 14.29 11.90 3.09
C ASN A 16 13.21 10.82 2.94
N PHE A 17 13.11 10.20 1.76
CA PHE A 17 12.18 9.09 1.54
C PHE A 17 12.57 7.87 2.38
N LEU A 18 13.85 7.47 2.36
CA LEU A 18 14.35 6.33 3.11
C LEU A 18 14.18 6.55 4.63
N THR A 19 14.49 7.73 5.14
CA THR A 19 14.26 8.06 6.55
C THR A 19 12.80 7.90 6.94
N ARG A 20 11.87 8.43 6.14
CA ARG A 20 10.42 8.30 6.40
C ARG A 20 9.93 6.85 6.35
N VAL A 21 10.43 6.06 5.40
CA VAL A 21 10.07 4.63 5.30
C VAL A 21 10.58 3.88 6.52
N VAL A 22 11.83 4.13 6.93
CA VAL A 22 12.42 3.50 8.12
C VAL A 22 11.64 3.89 9.40
N GLU A 23 11.29 5.16 9.58
CA GLU A 23 10.48 5.62 10.71
C GLU A 23 9.10 4.96 10.73
N THR A 24 8.47 4.81 9.57
CA THR A 24 7.16 4.17 9.43
C THR A 24 7.23 2.68 9.78
N GLU A 25 8.22 1.96 9.23
CA GLU A 25 8.42 0.54 9.53
C GLU A 25 8.85 0.32 10.98
N GLN A 26 9.65 1.21 11.57
CA GLN A 26 10.00 1.16 12.99
C GLN A 26 8.75 1.33 13.86
N GLY A 27 7.83 2.24 13.48
CA GLY A 27 6.52 2.35 14.10
C GLY A 27 5.72 1.04 14.04
N ARG A 28 5.68 0.40 12.87
CA ARG A 28 5.00 -0.90 12.69
C ARG A 28 5.65 -2.04 13.44
N MET A 29 6.97 -2.07 13.54
CA MET A 29 7.70 -3.10 14.29
C MET A 29 7.52 -2.95 15.80
N THR A 30 7.39 -1.72 16.30
CA THR A 30 7.12 -1.48 17.73
C THR A 30 5.72 -1.91 18.13
N THR A 31 4.70 -1.71 17.28
CA THR A 31 3.35 -2.25 17.52
C THR A 31 3.33 -3.78 17.49
N LEU A 32 3.99 -4.41 16.52
CA LEU A 32 4.05 -5.88 16.44
C LEU A 32 4.73 -6.48 17.68
N LYS A 33 5.89 -5.95 18.07
CA LYS A 33 6.59 -6.42 19.28
C LYS A 33 5.74 -6.27 20.55
N SER A 34 4.94 -5.21 20.65
CA SER A 34 4.09 -5.03 21.83
C SER A 34 2.92 -6.02 21.84
N VAL A 35 2.34 -6.34 20.69
CA VAL A 35 1.31 -7.38 20.54
C VAL A 35 1.90 -8.76 20.87
N ASP A 36 3.08 -9.09 20.36
CA ASP A 36 3.76 -10.37 20.64
C ASP A 36 4.06 -10.52 22.14
N LEU A 37 4.54 -9.45 22.80
CA LEU A 37 4.80 -9.47 24.24
C LEU A 37 3.51 -9.67 25.05
N LEU A 38 2.38 -9.13 24.58
CA LEU A 38 1.08 -9.37 25.21
C LEU A 38 0.61 -10.83 25.03
N ASP A 39 0.85 -11.42 23.85
CA ASP A 39 0.54 -12.84 23.60
C ASP A 39 1.37 -13.76 24.50
N GLU A 40 2.66 -13.46 24.68
CA GLU A 40 3.49 -14.17 25.65
C GLU A 40 2.94 -14.07 27.07
N ILE A 41 2.53 -12.87 27.50
CA ILE A 41 1.89 -12.65 28.80
C ILE A 41 0.59 -13.47 28.91
N ALA A 42 -0.25 -13.47 27.88
CA ALA A 42 -1.49 -14.24 27.85
C ALA A 42 -1.23 -15.74 28.01
N ARG A 43 -0.25 -16.28 27.26
CA ARG A 43 0.16 -17.69 27.37
C ARG A 43 0.70 -18.06 28.75
N ASP A 44 1.47 -17.17 29.38
CA ASP A 44 1.97 -17.39 30.74
C ASP A 44 0.84 -17.31 31.79
N SER A 45 -0.13 -16.40 31.60
CA SER A 45 -1.32 -16.30 32.44
C SER A 45 -2.16 -17.58 32.39
N LEU A 46 -2.36 -18.15 31.19
CA LEU A 46 -3.07 -19.43 31.01
C LEU A 46 -2.37 -20.61 31.71
N LYS A 47 -1.05 -20.53 31.90
CA LYS A 47 -0.27 -21.52 32.66
C LYS A 47 -0.33 -21.29 34.18
N GLY A 48 -1.11 -20.31 34.65
CA GLY A 48 -1.23 -19.95 36.07
C GLY A 48 -0.01 -19.22 36.63
N ARG A 49 0.85 -18.66 35.79
CA ARG A 49 1.99 -17.86 36.26
C ARG A 49 1.53 -16.46 36.65
N ILE A 50 2.18 -15.88 37.64
CA ILE A 50 1.93 -14.50 38.07
C ILE A 50 2.43 -13.56 36.97
N VAL A 51 1.51 -12.86 36.31
CA VAL A 51 1.80 -11.98 35.16
C VAL A 51 1.63 -10.49 35.47
N SER A 52 1.19 -10.13 36.68
CA SER A 52 0.75 -8.78 37.03
C SER A 52 1.80 -7.70 36.75
N ASN A 53 3.08 -7.95 37.07
CA ASN A 53 4.16 -6.99 36.82
C ASN A 53 4.38 -6.76 35.32
N ARG A 54 4.50 -7.83 34.53
CA ARG A 54 4.71 -7.74 33.07
C ARG A 54 3.53 -7.08 32.36
N LEU A 55 2.31 -7.38 32.81
CA LEU A 55 1.10 -6.75 32.29
C LEU A 55 1.06 -5.26 32.62
N GLY A 56 1.44 -4.88 33.84
CA GLY A 56 1.57 -3.48 34.24
C GLY A 56 2.60 -2.71 33.42
N ASP A 57 3.77 -3.29 33.20
CA ASP A 57 4.81 -2.71 32.35
C ASP A 57 4.33 -2.55 30.90
N TRP A 58 3.58 -3.55 30.39
CA TRP A 58 2.98 -3.46 29.06
C TRP A 58 1.98 -2.31 28.97
N PHE A 59 1.09 -2.15 29.95
CA PHE A 59 0.15 -1.02 29.98
C PHE A 59 0.85 0.33 30.04
N ALA A 60 1.89 0.45 30.86
CA ALA A 60 2.67 1.69 30.99
C ALA A 60 3.32 2.09 29.64
N ASN A 61 3.91 1.12 28.94
CA ASN A 61 4.58 1.36 27.66
C ASN A 61 3.62 1.64 26.50
N ASN A 62 2.43 1.03 26.50
CA ASN A 62 1.49 1.09 25.38
C ASN A 62 0.37 2.12 25.55
N ARG A 63 0.26 2.79 26.71
CA ARG A 63 -0.77 3.80 26.98
C ARG A 63 -0.84 4.87 25.91
N ASN A 64 0.31 5.45 25.54
CA ASN A 64 0.37 6.50 24.53
C ASN A 64 -0.04 5.98 23.14
N MET A 65 0.27 4.72 22.80
CA MET A 65 -0.06 4.14 21.50
C MET A 65 -1.57 3.94 21.34
N VAL A 66 -2.23 3.57 22.42
CA VAL A 66 -3.70 3.47 22.49
C VAL A 66 -4.36 4.84 22.42
N GLU A 67 -3.92 5.80 23.22
CA GLU A 67 -4.51 7.14 23.26
C GLU A 67 -4.33 7.88 21.92
N THR A 68 -3.21 7.67 21.24
CA THR A 68 -2.93 8.25 19.91
C THR A 68 -3.55 7.48 18.73
N LYS A 69 -4.34 6.43 18.99
CA LYS A 69 -4.96 5.57 17.95
C LYS A 69 -3.95 5.02 16.92
N LYS A 70 -2.74 4.68 17.37
CA LYS A 70 -1.70 4.11 16.50
C LYS A 70 -1.90 2.64 16.19
N PHE A 71 -2.71 1.94 16.97
CA PHE A 71 -3.09 0.57 16.66
C PHE A 71 -4.18 0.56 15.59
N ASP A 72 -3.99 -0.28 14.59
CA ASP A 72 -5.03 -0.64 13.65
C ASP A 72 -6.15 -1.43 14.36
N LEU A 73 -7.34 -1.42 13.75
CA LEU A 73 -8.53 -2.08 14.29
C LEU A 73 -8.29 -3.58 14.57
N SER A 74 -7.55 -4.27 13.70
CA SER A 74 -7.25 -5.70 13.85
C SER A 74 -6.35 -5.95 15.07
N SER A 75 -5.30 -5.16 15.26
CA SER A 75 -4.47 -5.27 16.47
C SER A 75 -5.24 -4.94 17.75
N LEU A 76 -6.13 -3.94 17.74
CA LEU A 76 -6.99 -3.63 18.89
C LEU A 76 -7.95 -4.77 19.23
N GLU A 77 -8.52 -5.45 18.23
CA GLU A 77 -9.34 -6.65 18.44
C GLU A 77 -8.52 -7.79 19.06
N SER A 78 -7.30 -8.02 18.56
CA SER A 78 -6.39 -9.03 19.09
C SER A 78 -6.00 -8.76 20.55
N ILE A 79 -5.55 -7.53 20.84
CA ILE A 79 -5.25 -7.05 22.21
C ILE A 79 -6.47 -7.23 23.11
N GLY A 80 -7.65 -6.87 22.63
CA GLY A 80 -8.91 -7.03 23.36
C GLY A 80 -9.23 -8.47 23.74
N ASN A 81 -8.96 -9.42 22.84
CA ASN A 81 -9.14 -10.84 23.09
C ASN A 81 -8.13 -11.34 24.14
N MET A 82 -6.85 -11.02 23.97
CA MET A 82 -5.79 -11.40 24.92
C MET A 82 -6.03 -10.84 26.33
N LEU A 83 -6.40 -9.57 26.46
CA LEU A 83 -6.72 -8.98 27.77
C LEU A 83 -7.96 -9.64 28.41
N SER A 84 -8.93 -10.07 27.59
CA SER A 84 -10.09 -10.82 28.08
C SER A 84 -9.74 -12.23 28.54
N GLU A 85 -8.67 -12.82 28.01
CA GLU A 85 -8.13 -14.12 28.44
C GLU A 85 -7.24 -14.02 29.67
N ILE A 86 -6.50 -12.92 29.83
CA ILE A 86 -5.66 -12.66 31.00
C ILE A 86 -6.52 -12.32 32.23
N ARG A 87 -7.63 -11.59 32.04
CA ARG A 87 -8.46 -11.09 33.15
C ARG A 87 -8.87 -12.16 34.18
N PRO A 88 -9.38 -13.35 33.81
CA PRO A 88 -9.73 -14.39 34.77
C PRO A 88 -8.54 -14.95 35.55
N GLY A 89 -7.32 -14.81 35.02
CA GLY A 89 -6.08 -15.24 35.68
C GLY A 89 -5.52 -14.23 36.68
N LEU A 90 -6.14 -13.05 36.82
CA LEU A 90 -5.75 -12.05 37.82
C LEU A 90 -6.40 -12.39 39.16
N ASP A 91 -5.60 -12.45 40.22
CA ASP A 91 -6.10 -12.73 41.57
C ASP A 91 -6.90 -11.53 42.12
N PRO A 92 -8.20 -11.68 42.42
CA PRO A 92 -8.99 -10.60 43.01
C PRO A 92 -8.56 -10.28 44.45
N GLY A 93 -7.75 -11.11 45.11
CA GLY A 93 -7.18 -10.81 46.43
C GLY A 93 -6.08 -9.75 46.38
N ASP A 94 -5.32 -9.67 45.28
CA ASP A 94 -4.16 -8.81 45.15
C ASP A 94 -4.55 -7.38 44.67
N PRO A 95 -4.15 -6.31 45.40
CA PRO A 95 -4.45 -4.93 45.02
C PRO A 95 -3.86 -4.52 43.67
N VAL A 96 -2.74 -5.10 43.24
CA VAL A 96 -2.14 -4.79 41.94
C VAL A 96 -2.98 -5.39 40.82
N SER A 97 -3.35 -6.66 40.98
CA SER A 97 -4.23 -7.39 40.05
C SER A 97 -5.61 -6.74 39.92
N ARG A 98 -6.19 -6.19 41.00
CA ARG A 98 -7.42 -5.38 40.93
C ARG A 98 -7.26 -4.15 40.06
N LYS A 99 -6.21 -3.35 40.27
CA LYS A 99 -5.95 -2.15 39.45
C LYS A 99 -5.79 -2.47 37.97
N LEU A 100 -5.15 -3.61 37.66
CA LEU A 100 -5.02 -4.08 36.27
C LEU A 100 -6.37 -4.50 35.68
N SER A 101 -7.21 -5.19 36.45
CA SER A 101 -8.59 -5.50 36.02
C SER A 101 -9.39 -4.22 35.76
N ASP A 102 -9.31 -3.23 36.65
CA ASP A 102 -10.01 -1.94 36.48
C ASP A 102 -9.51 -1.18 35.24
N GLN A 103 -8.20 -1.26 34.94
CA GLN A 103 -7.64 -0.68 33.71
C GLN A 103 -8.17 -1.38 32.45
N ILE A 104 -8.23 -2.71 32.45
CA ILE A 104 -8.82 -3.49 31.33
C ILE A 104 -10.29 -3.06 31.11
N ASP A 105 -11.05 -2.93 32.19
CA ASP A 105 -12.45 -2.51 32.12
C ASP A 105 -12.59 -1.07 31.63
N SER A 106 -11.75 -0.14 32.10
CA SER A 106 -11.72 1.25 31.63
C SER A 106 -11.45 1.33 30.12
N TRP A 107 -10.53 0.52 29.59
CA TRP A 107 -10.24 0.48 28.15
C TRP A 107 -11.42 -0.10 27.34
N ARG A 108 -12.14 -1.07 27.90
CA ARG A 108 -13.36 -1.61 27.30
C ARG A 108 -14.51 -0.59 27.30
N GLU A 109 -14.66 0.19 28.36
CA GLU A 109 -15.69 1.23 28.47
C GLU A 109 -15.44 2.39 27.50
N LYS A 110 -14.17 2.82 27.36
CA LYS A 110 -13.75 3.84 26.40
C LYS A 110 -13.88 3.40 24.93
N GLY A 111 -14.25 2.15 24.68
CA GLY A 111 -14.37 1.60 23.33
C GLY A 111 -13.02 1.42 22.63
N VAL A 112 -11.91 1.45 23.37
CA VAL A 112 -10.57 1.12 22.85
C VAL A 112 -10.54 -0.35 22.47
N ILE A 113 -11.05 -1.19 23.37
CA ILE A 113 -11.21 -2.61 23.15
C ILE A 113 -12.62 -2.81 22.60
N PRO A 114 -12.79 -3.26 21.34
CA PRO A 114 -14.10 -3.58 20.83
C PRO A 114 -14.77 -4.61 21.74
N ARG A 115 -15.98 -4.29 22.21
CA ARG A 115 -16.79 -5.25 22.97
C ARG A 115 -16.92 -6.49 22.11
N ARG A 116 -16.57 -7.67 22.66
CA ARG A 116 -16.62 -8.96 21.95
C ARG A 116 -17.87 -8.98 21.09
N LYS A 117 -17.70 -8.83 19.76
CA LYS A 117 -18.78 -9.15 18.84
C LYS A 117 -19.09 -10.61 19.13
N LEU A 118 -20.37 -10.92 19.29
CA LEU A 118 -20.84 -12.30 19.20
C LEU A 118 -20.41 -12.79 17.82
N ILE A 119 -19.25 -13.43 17.75
CA ILE A 119 -18.81 -14.15 16.57
C ILE A 119 -19.69 -15.41 16.60
N LEU A 120 -20.87 -15.31 16.01
CA LEU A 120 -21.47 -16.47 15.35
C LEU A 120 -20.30 -17.11 14.60
N LYS A 121 -19.96 -18.36 14.94
CA LYS A 121 -18.89 -19.15 14.31
C LYS A 121 -19.18 -19.24 12.80
N MET A 122 -18.95 -18.15 12.07
CA MET A 122 -18.81 -18.19 10.64
C MET A 122 -17.60 -19.07 10.42
N LYS A 123 -17.77 -20.07 9.55
CA LYS A 123 -16.63 -20.80 8.99
C LYS A 123 -15.56 -19.76 8.63
N PRO A 124 -14.28 -20.01 8.93
CA PRO A 124 -13.22 -19.08 8.58
C PRO A 124 -13.48 -18.62 7.16
N LYS A 125 -13.64 -17.30 6.96
CA LYS A 125 -13.55 -16.77 5.61
C LYS A 125 -12.16 -17.18 5.17
N VAL A 126 -12.10 -18.20 4.32
CA VAL A 126 -10.91 -18.51 3.55
C VAL A 126 -10.55 -17.16 2.96
N SER A 127 -9.41 -16.63 3.34
CA SER A 127 -8.87 -15.42 2.74
C SER A 127 -8.61 -15.78 1.28
N ASP A 128 -9.63 -15.65 0.44
CA ASP A 128 -9.55 -15.85 -1.01
C ASP A 128 -8.63 -14.82 -1.67
N ASP A 129 -8.13 -13.85 -0.89
CA ASP A 129 -6.98 -13.02 -1.25
C ASP A 129 -5.69 -13.74 -0.86
N ASN A 130 -5.45 -14.91 -1.44
CA ASN A 130 -4.09 -15.41 -1.55
C ASN A 130 -3.39 -14.50 -2.57
N LEU A 131 -2.95 -13.33 -2.12
CA LEU A 131 -2.25 -12.30 -2.91
C LEU A 131 -1.13 -12.92 -3.73
N LEU A 132 -0.47 -13.93 -3.16
CA LEU A 132 0.56 -14.71 -3.82
C LEU A 132 0.01 -15.49 -5.02
N ALA A 133 -1.17 -16.12 -4.90
CA ALA A 133 -1.85 -16.80 -6.00
C ALA A 133 -2.28 -15.83 -7.12
N ARG A 134 -2.80 -14.65 -6.77
CA ARG A 134 -3.15 -13.61 -7.76
C ARG A 134 -1.91 -13.05 -8.46
N PHE A 135 -0.82 -12.88 -7.72
CA PHE A 135 0.45 -12.41 -8.27
C PHE A 135 1.07 -13.47 -9.19
N THR A 136 1.03 -14.76 -8.81
CA THR A 136 1.47 -15.85 -9.69
C THR A 136 0.59 -15.99 -10.92
N ASP A 137 -0.72 -15.77 -10.81
CA ASP A 137 -1.63 -15.74 -11.96
C ASP A 137 -1.31 -14.57 -12.90
N TYR A 138 -1.03 -13.39 -12.35
CA TYR A 138 -0.63 -12.22 -13.14
C TYR A 138 0.70 -12.46 -13.86
N LEU A 139 1.72 -12.95 -13.15
CA LEU A 139 3.00 -13.32 -13.76
C LEU A 139 2.84 -14.42 -14.81
N GLY A 140 1.95 -15.38 -14.58
CA GLY A 140 1.65 -16.45 -15.54
C GLY A 140 0.99 -15.92 -16.82
N ARG A 141 0.14 -14.89 -16.73
CA ARG A 141 -0.45 -14.23 -17.91
C ARG A 141 0.60 -13.42 -18.67
N GLU A 142 1.41 -12.64 -17.96
CA GLU A 142 2.50 -11.86 -18.58
C GLU A 142 3.56 -12.77 -19.21
N ALA A 143 3.94 -13.86 -18.55
CA ALA A 143 4.86 -14.86 -19.10
C ALA A 143 4.27 -15.51 -20.38
N LYS A 144 2.98 -15.86 -20.38
CA LYS A 144 2.31 -16.38 -21.59
C LYS A 144 2.21 -15.35 -22.72
N LEU A 145 2.05 -14.06 -22.39
CA LEU A 145 2.06 -12.97 -23.37
C LEU A 145 3.47 -12.71 -23.95
N LEU A 146 4.51 -12.97 -23.16
CA LEU A 146 5.90 -12.90 -23.61
C LEU A 146 6.29 -14.14 -24.43
N GLU A 147 5.85 -15.34 -24.01
CA GLU A 147 6.09 -16.61 -24.71
C GLU A 147 5.31 -16.76 -26.01
N SER A 148 4.12 -16.14 -26.13
CA SER A 148 3.32 -16.21 -27.36
C SER A 148 4.00 -15.52 -28.55
N GLY A 149 5.06 -14.73 -28.33
CA GLY A 149 5.83 -14.09 -29.40
C GLY A 149 5.03 -13.09 -30.24
N GLU A 150 3.77 -12.82 -29.91
CA GLU A 150 2.88 -11.95 -30.69
C GLU A 150 3.30 -10.47 -30.62
N TYR A 151 4.25 -10.13 -29.75
CA TYR A 151 4.68 -8.75 -29.48
C TYR A 151 6.14 -8.43 -29.84
N GLU A 152 6.88 -9.27 -30.57
CA GLU A 152 8.25 -8.91 -30.99
C GLU A 152 8.31 -7.76 -32.05
N GLY A 153 7.17 -7.20 -32.49
CA GLY A 153 7.22 -6.03 -33.38
C GLY A 153 5.94 -5.21 -33.57
N ARG A 154 4.80 -5.60 -32.98
CA ARG A 154 3.50 -4.95 -33.26
C ARG A 154 3.08 -3.85 -32.28
N HIS A 155 3.73 -3.68 -31.12
CA HIS A 155 3.14 -2.86 -30.06
C HIS A 155 3.20 -1.34 -30.30
N LEU A 156 4.35 -0.75 -30.65
CA LEU A 156 4.49 0.72 -30.58
C LEU A 156 4.20 1.46 -31.89
N LEU A 157 4.57 0.90 -33.03
CA LEU A 157 4.34 1.54 -34.34
C LEU A 157 2.87 1.44 -34.77
N GLN A 158 2.18 0.38 -34.38
CA GLN A 158 0.75 0.22 -34.64
C GLN A 158 -0.08 1.16 -33.75
N ILE A 159 0.25 1.27 -32.45
CA ILE A 159 -0.36 2.26 -31.56
C ILE A 159 -0.13 3.67 -32.11
N LEU A 160 1.07 3.98 -32.61
CA LEU A 160 1.34 5.26 -33.26
C LEU A 160 0.47 5.47 -34.51
N ASP A 161 0.29 4.46 -35.35
CA ASP A 161 -0.59 4.54 -36.53
C ASP A 161 -2.06 4.77 -36.14
N ASP A 162 -2.54 4.12 -35.10
CA ASP A 162 -3.92 4.28 -34.60
C ASP A 162 -4.15 5.65 -33.97
N ILE A 163 -3.14 6.19 -33.27
CA ILE A 163 -3.17 7.57 -32.76
C ILE A 163 -3.16 8.57 -33.91
N LEU A 164 -2.39 8.34 -34.97
CA LEU A 164 -2.39 9.21 -36.15
C LEU A 164 -3.71 9.16 -36.91
N LYS A 165 -4.33 7.99 -37.07
CA LYS A 165 -5.69 7.86 -37.60
C LYS A 165 -6.71 8.60 -36.74
N SER A 166 -6.59 8.47 -35.42
CA SER A 166 -7.45 9.19 -34.47
C SER A 166 -7.22 10.71 -34.54
N ALA A 167 -5.98 11.15 -34.72
CA ALA A 167 -5.63 12.55 -34.90
C ALA A 167 -6.14 13.12 -36.23
N ALA A 168 -6.26 12.30 -37.28
CA ALA A 168 -6.89 12.71 -38.53
C ALA A 168 -8.42 12.79 -38.41
N ALA A 169 -9.03 11.80 -37.75
CA ALA A 169 -10.49 11.68 -37.67
C ALA A 169 -11.16 12.60 -36.63
N LYS A 170 -10.48 12.94 -35.54
CA LYS A 170 -11.04 13.73 -34.42
C LYS A 170 -10.38 15.10 -34.36
N GLU A 171 -11.13 16.18 -34.14
CA GLU A 171 -10.59 17.56 -34.06
C GLU A 171 -9.71 17.85 -32.84
N ASP A 172 -9.61 16.92 -31.89
CA ASP A 172 -8.86 17.11 -30.65
C ASP A 172 -7.34 17.21 -30.89
N ARG A 173 -6.76 18.36 -30.51
CA ARG A 173 -5.32 18.66 -30.62
C ARG A 173 -4.46 17.77 -29.73
N MET A 174 -5.04 17.12 -28.71
CA MET A 174 -4.33 16.22 -27.81
C MET A 174 -3.73 15.02 -28.57
N PHE A 175 -4.42 14.46 -29.57
CA PHE A 175 -3.91 13.34 -30.36
C PHE A 175 -2.69 13.73 -31.22
N LEU A 176 -2.62 14.97 -31.70
CA LEU A 176 -1.45 15.49 -32.42
C LEU A 176 -0.24 15.59 -31.49
N HIS A 177 -0.42 16.13 -30.29
CA HIS A 177 0.65 16.22 -29.30
C HIS A 177 1.13 14.84 -28.85
N LEU A 178 0.21 13.89 -28.64
CA LEU A 178 0.53 12.52 -28.27
C LEU A 178 1.31 11.79 -29.38
N ALA A 179 0.87 11.91 -30.64
CA ALA A 179 1.59 11.37 -31.78
C ALA A 179 3.00 11.97 -31.91
N GLY A 180 3.13 13.29 -31.72
CA GLY A 180 4.42 13.99 -31.74
C GLY A 180 5.38 13.51 -30.65
N ALA A 181 4.87 13.35 -29.42
CA ALA A 181 5.65 12.83 -28.29
C ALA A 181 6.11 11.38 -28.54
N MET A 182 5.23 10.52 -29.05
CA MET A 182 5.58 9.13 -29.38
C MET A 182 6.62 9.04 -30.50
N ILE A 183 6.49 9.85 -31.56
CA ILE A 183 7.46 9.92 -32.66
C ILE A 183 8.83 10.37 -32.12
N TYR A 184 8.87 11.38 -31.25
CA TYR A 184 10.09 11.86 -30.63
C TYR A 184 10.77 10.77 -29.80
N TYR A 185 10.00 10.10 -28.94
CA TYR A 185 10.49 9.01 -28.11
C TYR A 185 11.06 7.87 -28.98
N LEU A 186 10.28 7.36 -29.93
CA LEU A 186 10.71 6.29 -30.82
C LEU A 186 11.97 6.66 -31.63
N LYS A 187 12.12 7.92 -32.06
CA LYS A 187 13.32 8.40 -32.73
C LYS A 187 14.56 8.33 -31.82
N MET A 188 14.43 8.67 -30.53
CA MET A 188 15.54 8.59 -29.58
C MET A 188 16.06 7.16 -29.39
N TYR A 189 15.18 6.16 -29.48
CA TYR A 189 15.54 4.74 -29.38
C TYR A 189 15.91 4.12 -30.73
N GLY A 190 16.16 4.92 -31.76
CA GLY A 190 16.68 4.44 -33.05
C GLY A 190 15.63 3.87 -34.01
N TYR A 191 14.34 4.02 -33.72
CA TYR A 191 13.27 3.56 -34.62
C TYR A 191 13.17 4.46 -35.87
N LYS A 192 12.89 3.85 -37.02
CA LYS A 192 12.67 4.54 -38.31
C LYS A 192 11.27 5.17 -38.37
N VAL A 193 11.10 6.34 -37.77
CA VAL A 193 9.79 7.04 -37.66
C VAL A 193 9.52 8.10 -38.74
N SER A 194 10.40 8.23 -39.74
CA SER A 194 10.28 9.22 -40.81
C SER A 194 8.92 9.26 -41.54
N PRO A 195 8.25 8.14 -41.87
CA PRO A 195 6.95 8.18 -42.53
C PRO A 195 5.85 8.75 -41.62
N PHE A 196 5.84 8.37 -40.34
CA PHE A 196 4.87 8.84 -39.36
C PHE A 196 5.02 10.33 -39.05
N ALA A 197 6.27 10.83 -39.03
CA ALA A 197 6.54 12.26 -38.86
C ALA A 197 6.06 13.12 -40.05
N ARG A 198 6.11 12.58 -41.28
CA ARG A 198 5.54 13.26 -42.46
C ARG A 198 4.02 13.32 -42.36
N ARG A 199 3.38 12.18 -42.06
CA ARG A 199 1.93 12.07 -41.92
C ARG A 199 1.37 12.98 -40.82
N LEU A 200 2.07 13.10 -39.68
CA LEU A 200 1.69 14.04 -38.62
C LEU A 200 1.68 15.50 -39.11
N LYS A 201 2.69 15.91 -39.89
CA LYS A 201 2.78 17.26 -40.45
C LYS A 201 1.70 17.54 -41.49
N GLU A 202 1.27 16.53 -42.23
CA GLU A 202 0.17 16.64 -43.19
C GLU A 202 -1.15 16.90 -42.45
N ILE A 203 -1.46 16.10 -41.42
CA ILE A 203 -2.66 16.28 -40.60
C ILE A 203 -2.65 17.63 -39.88
N GLU A 204 -1.49 18.06 -39.36
CA GLU A 204 -1.34 19.37 -38.72
C GLU A 204 -1.59 20.53 -39.70
N LYS A 205 -1.15 20.40 -40.96
CA LYS A 205 -1.39 21.39 -42.01
C LYS A 205 -2.86 21.44 -42.43
N GLU A 206 -3.52 20.29 -42.59
CA GLU A 206 -4.94 20.24 -42.91
C GLU A 206 -5.76 20.96 -41.83
N LYS A 207 -5.48 20.67 -40.56
CA LYS A 207 -6.18 21.29 -39.43
C LYS A 207 -5.82 22.75 -39.15
N SER A 208 -4.64 23.20 -39.55
CA SER A 208 -4.25 24.62 -39.43
C SER A 208 -4.65 25.45 -40.66
N GLY A 209 -4.89 24.81 -41.80
CA GLY A 209 -5.40 25.41 -43.03
C GLY A 209 -6.88 25.78 -42.99
N ASP A 210 -7.71 24.98 -42.30
CA ASP A 210 -9.15 25.23 -42.16
C ASP A 210 -9.51 26.42 -41.25
N CYS A 211 -8.57 26.97 -40.47
CA CYS A 211 -8.80 28.16 -39.65
C CYS A 211 -8.56 29.51 -40.37
N ARG A 212 -8.42 29.54 -41.71
CA ARG A 212 -8.20 30.79 -42.47
C ARG A 212 -9.24 31.09 -43.55
N ALA A 213 -10.36 30.37 -43.57
CA ALA A 213 -11.49 30.65 -44.45
C ALA A 213 -12.76 30.96 -43.66
N GLU A 214 -12.74 32.08 -42.92
CA GLU A 214 -13.94 32.86 -42.56
C GLU A 214 -13.63 34.35 -42.67
#